data_AF-Q2JM99-F1
#
_entry.id   AF-Q2JM99-F1
#
_cell.length_a   1.000
_cell.length_b   1.000
_cell.length_c   1.000
_cell.angle_alpha   90.00
_cell.angle_beta   90.00
_cell.angle_gamma   90.00
#
_symmetry.space_group_name_H-M   'P 1'
#
loop_
_entity.id
_entity.type
_entity.pdbx_description
1 polymer ?
#
loop_
_entity_poly.entity_id
_entity_poly.type
_entity_poly.pdbx_seq_one_letter_code
_entity_poly.pdbx_strand_id
1 'polypeptide(L)'
;MIRNQANNALTSIDGIPFLSFLEREGQLIAEETIELIYADAGFDDLPIGEYTVGVRHERVEPPKATCPVSIASEDEVVLVTFVYLEPERVLLTIHVSVEKRL
;
A
#
# COMPACT_ATOMS: atom_id res chain seq x y z
N MET A 1 -0.13 1.22 -3.88
CA MET A 1 -1.37 1.70 -4.53
C MET A 1 -2.60 1.00 -3.99
N ILE A 2 -3.78 1.59 -4.20
CA ILE A 2 -5.08 1.06 -3.79
C ILE A 2 -6.04 1.09 -4.97
N ARG A 3 -6.67 -0.06 -5.22
CA ARG A 3 -7.61 -0.26 -6.34
C ARG A 3 -8.91 -0.89 -5.86
N ASN A 4 -9.99 -0.69 -6.61
CA ASN A 4 -11.19 -1.48 -6.44
C ASN A 4 -11.19 -2.75 -7.33
N GLN A 5 -12.22 -3.59 -7.22
CA GLN A 5 -12.37 -4.83 -8.01
C GLN A 5 -12.44 -4.62 -9.54
N ALA A 6 -12.73 -3.40 -9.99
CA ALA A 6 -12.73 -3.01 -11.40
C ALA A 6 -11.41 -2.35 -11.83
N ASN A 7 -10.37 -2.41 -10.99
CA ASN A 7 -9.07 -1.77 -11.17
C ASN A 7 -9.10 -0.23 -11.22
N ASN A 8 -10.16 0.39 -10.69
CA ASN A 8 -10.21 1.85 -10.55
C ASN A 8 -9.40 2.30 -9.33
N ALA A 9 -8.83 3.49 -9.40
CA ALA A 9 -8.22 4.17 -8.26
C ALA A 9 -9.23 4.30 -7.11
N LEU A 10 -8.85 3.83 -5.91
CA LEU A 10 -9.66 3.96 -4.70
C LEU A 10 -8.87 4.71 -3.63
N THR A 11 -8.99 6.03 -3.63
CA THR A 11 -8.19 6.94 -2.79
C THR A 11 -8.81 7.21 -1.43
N SER A 12 -10.14 7.15 -1.37
CA SER A 12 -10.94 7.50 -0.20
C SER A 12 -12.27 6.77 -0.19
N ILE A 13 -12.87 6.60 0.99
CA ILE A 13 -14.27 6.19 1.14
C ILE A 13 -14.98 7.25 1.97
N ASP A 14 -16.09 7.77 1.43
CA ASP A 14 -16.91 8.82 2.06
C ASP A 14 -16.10 10.07 2.45
N GLY A 15 -15.09 10.43 1.65
CA GLY A 15 -14.23 11.60 1.86
C GLY A 15 -13.09 11.39 2.84
N ILE A 16 -12.91 10.19 3.40
CA ILE A 16 -11.78 9.86 4.28
C ILE A 16 -10.72 9.14 3.44
N PRO A 17 -9.48 9.64 3.39
CA PRO A 17 -8.44 9.02 2.58
C PRO A 17 -7.90 7.75 3.24
N PHE A 18 -7.42 6.82 2.43
CA PHE A 18 -6.58 5.74 2.94
C PHE A 18 -5.20 6.27 3.34
N LEU A 19 -4.62 5.62 4.34
CA LEU A 19 -3.24 5.87 4.78
C LEU A 19 -2.40 4.65 4.46
N SER A 20 -1.26 4.84 3.82
CA SER A 20 -0.24 3.81 3.69
C SER A 20 0.80 4.00 4.77
N PHE A 21 1.33 2.90 5.28
CA PHE A 21 2.41 2.94 6.26
C PHE A 21 3.45 1.88 5.94
N LEU A 22 4.64 2.10 6.46
CA LEU A 22 5.78 1.23 6.33
C LEU A 22 6.30 0.90 7.74
N GLU A 23 6.47 -0.39 8.02
CA GLU A 23 7.02 -0.91 9.27
C GLU A 23 8.33 -1.65 9.00
N ARG A 24 9.26 -1.58 9.96
CA ARG A 24 10.47 -2.40 10.02
C ARG A 24 10.64 -2.91 11.43
N GLU A 25 10.83 -4.23 11.59
CA GLU A 25 10.95 -4.88 12.91
C GLU A 25 9.77 -4.58 13.87
N GLY A 26 8.57 -4.40 13.30
CA GLY A 26 7.35 -4.07 14.05
C GLY A 26 7.25 -2.60 14.49
N GLN A 27 8.21 -1.76 14.12
CA GLN A 27 8.16 -0.32 14.35
C GLN A 27 7.69 0.42 13.09
N LEU A 28 6.76 1.36 13.27
CA LEU A 28 6.35 2.30 12.23
C LEU A 28 7.54 3.20 11.88
N ILE A 29 7.98 3.17 10.62
CA ILE A 29 9.07 4.02 10.11
C ILE A 29 8.59 5.19 9.26
N ALA A 30 7.47 5.02 8.55
CA ALA A 30 6.85 6.08 7.77
C ALA A 30 5.34 5.85 7.60
N GLU A 31 4.60 6.94 7.40
CA GLU A 31 3.16 6.92 7.09
C GLU A 31 2.85 8.08 6.14
N GLU A 32 2.06 7.80 5.11
CA GLU A 32 1.67 8.76 4.09
C GLU A 32 0.19 8.64 3.74
N THR A 33 -0.41 9.76 3.35
CA THR A 33 -1.76 9.77 2.80
C THR A 33 -1.73 9.40 1.33
N ILE A 34 -2.66 8.56 0.90
CA ILE A 34 -2.74 8.13 -0.49
C ILE A 34 -3.06 9.31 -1.40
N GLU A 35 -2.24 9.53 -2.42
CA GLU A 35 -2.40 10.59 -3.39
C GLU A 35 -3.66 10.39 -4.24
N LEU A 36 -4.34 11.50 -4.52
CA LEU A 36 -5.60 11.49 -5.25
C LEU A 36 -5.44 11.10 -6.73
N ILE A 37 -4.31 11.44 -7.34
CA ILE A 37 -4.12 11.30 -8.80
C ILE A 37 -3.88 9.82 -9.16
N TYR A 38 -2.99 9.15 -8.43
CA TYR A 38 -2.54 7.81 -8.78
C TYR A 38 -3.04 6.72 -7.82
N ALA A 39 -3.65 7.11 -6.70
CA ALA A 39 -4.07 6.22 -5.60
C ALA A 39 -2.92 5.41 -5.02
N ASP A 40 -1.78 6.05 -4.82
CA ASP A 40 -0.59 5.47 -4.21
C ASP A 40 0.06 6.41 -3.20
N ALA A 41 1.08 5.88 -2.54
CA ALA A 41 2.00 6.60 -1.69
C ALA A 41 3.37 5.98 -1.96
N GLY A 42 4.39 6.82 -2.12
CA GLY A 42 5.77 6.41 -2.36
C GLY A 42 6.59 6.49 -1.07
N PHE A 43 7.47 5.52 -0.86
CA PHE A 43 8.49 5.56 0.18
C PHE A 43 9.84 5.39 -0.50
N ASP A 44 10.59 6.48 -0.61
CA ASP A 44 11.87 6.52 -1.33
C ASP A 44 13.06 6.34 -0.39
N ASP A 45 14.25 6.11 -0.97
CA ASP A 45 15.54 6.02 -0.28
C ASP A 45 15.57 4.99 0.87
N LEU A 46 14.79 3.92 0.74
CA LEU A 46 14.73 2.84 1.70
C LEU A 46 16.01 1.97 1.63
N PRO A 47 16.69 1.73 2.76
CA PRO A 47 17.81 0.80 2.79
C PRO A 47 17.38 -0.62 2.39
N ILE A 48 18.30 -1.40 1.82
CA ILE A 48 18.12 -2.84 1.60
C ILE A 48 17.67 -3.52 2.90
N GLY A 49 16.68 -4.41 2.81
CA GLY A 49 16.17 -5.14 3.97
C GLY A 49 14.71 -5.58 3.86
N GLU A 50 14.22 -6.10 4.99
CA GLU A 50 12.85 -6.58 5.15
C GLU A 50 11.95 -5.49 5.73
N TYR A 51 10.77 -5.34 5.13
CA TYR A 51 9.77 -4.37 5.51
C TYR A 51 8.39 -4.99 5.56
N THR A 52 7.47 -4.33 6.25
CA THR A 52 6.03 -4.59 6.15
C THR A 52 5.36 -3.33 5.62
N VAL A 53 4.83 -3.41 4.41
CA VAL A 53 4.00 -2.36 3.83
C VAL A 53 2.57 -2.61 4.28
N GLY A 54 1.85 -1.55 4.60
CA GLY A 54 0.42 -1.70 4.86
C GLY A 54 -0.40 -0.49 4.46
N VAL A 55 -1.69 -0.71 4.56
CA VAL A 55 -2.72 0.29 4.36
C VAL A 55 -3.74 0.20 5.49
N ARG A 56 -4.24 1.35 5.93
CA ARG A 56 -5.30 1.44 6.92
C ARG A 56 -6.39 2.41 6.50
N HIS A 57 -7.63 2.06 6.82
CA HIS A 57 -8.80 2.90 6.63
C HIS A 57 -9.92 2.43 7.57
N GLU A 58 -10.59 3.36 8.26
CA GLU A 58 -11.55 3.00 9.32
C GLU A 58 -12.85 2.34 8.80
N ARG A 59 -13.14 2.50 7.50
CA ARG A 59 -14.38 2.01 6.87
C ARG A 59 -14.21 0.75 6.03
N VAL A 60 -13.07 0.08 6.10
CA VAL A 60 -12.85 -1.20 5.39
C VAL A 60 -12.65 -2.34 6.36
N GLU A 61 -12.88 -3.57 5.90
CA GLU A 61 -12.62 -4.80 6.63
C GLU A 61 -11.55 -5.64 5.89
N PRO A 62 -10.42 -5.95 6.52
CA PRO A 62 -9.97 -5.45 7.83
C PRO A 62 -9.57 -3.96 7.77
N PRO A 63 -9.68 -3.21 8.87
CA PRO A 63 -9.34 -1.78 8.92
C PRO A 63 -7.84 -1.51 8.73
N LYS A 64 -7.01 -2.56 8.84
CA LYS A 64 -5.57 -2.57 8.56
C LYS A 64 -5.26 -3.83 7.74
N ALA A 65 -4.54 -3.66 6.65
CA ALA A 65 -3.99 -4.76 5.86
C ALA A 65 -2.48 -4.57 5.69
N THR A 66 -1.73 -5.66 5.74
CA THR A 66 -0.26 -5.64 5.67
C THR A 66 0.26 -6.68 4.69
N CYS A 67 1.45 -6.43 4.15
CA CYS A 67 2.17 -7.29 3.24
C CYS A 67 3.67 -7.21 3.54
N PRO A 68 4.34 -8.33 3.85
CA PRO A 68 5.80 -8.34 3.97
C PRO A 68 6.43 -8.16 2.59
N VAL A 69 7.48 -7.35 2.51
CA VAL A 69 8.26 -7.13 1.29
C VAL A 69 9.75 -7.07 1.62
N SER A 70 10.57 -7.48 0.66
CA SER A 70 12.03 -7.45 0.79
C SER A 70 12.57 -6.56 -0.32
N ILE A 71 13.46 -5.64 0.02
CA ILE A 71 14.23 -4.86 -0.95
C ILE A 71 15.62 -5.52 -1.03
N ALA A 72 15.97 -6.09 -2.18
CA ALA A 72 17.21 -6.84 -2.36
C ALA A 72 18.35 -6.02 -2.98
N SER A 73 18.04 -4.90 -3.64
CA SER A 73 19.04 -3.99 -4.24
C SER A 73 18.58 -2.53 -4.23
N GLU A 74 19.53 -1.60 -4.36
CA GLU A 74 19.24 -0.15 -4.41
C GLU A 74 18.45 0.27 -5.65
N ASP A 75 18.51 -0.51 -6.74
CA ASP A 75 17.79 -0.26 -7.98
C ASP A 75 16.41 -0.95 -8.00
N GLU A 76 15.92 -1.45 -6.87
CA GLU A 76 14.65 -2.19 -6.82
C GLU A 76 13.47 -1.27 -6.50
N VAL A 77 12.39 -1.39 -7.27
CA VAL A 77 11.11 -0.76 -7.00
C VAL A 77 10.10 -1.85 -6.68
N VAL A 78 9.58 -1.84 -5.44
CA VAL A 78 8.55 -2.77 -5.00
C VAL A 78 7.19 -2.08 -5.06
N LEU A 79 6.32 -2.56 -5.92
CA LEU A 79 4.96 -2.06 -6.08
C LEU A 79 3.97 -2.99 -5.38
N VAL A 80 3.32 -2.48 -4.34
CA VAL A 80 2.26 -3.19 -3.61
C VAL A 80 0.90 -2.60 -3.96
N THR A 81 -0.04 -3.46 -4.37
CA THR A 81 -1.40 -3.08 -4.75
C THR A 81 -2.39 -3.78 -3.84
N PHE A 82 -3.13 -3.00 -3.04
CA PHE A 82 -4.25 -3.49 -2.24
C PHE A 82 -5.54 -3.34 -3.04
N VAL A 83 -6.25 -4.45 -3.27
CA VAL A 83 -7.50 -4.45 -4.02
C VAL A 83 -8.67 -4.67 -3.07
N TYR A 84 -9.58 -3.70 -3.01
CA TYR A 84 -10.80 -3.77 -2.21
C TYR A 84 -12.02 -4.05 -3.08
N LEU A 85 -12.93 -4.84 -2.56
CA LEU A 85 -14.30 -4.89 -3.04
C LEU A 85 -15.01 -3.65 -2.50
N GLU A 86 -15.19 -2.64 -3.35
CA GLU A 86 -15.66 -1.33 -2.92
C GLU A 86 -17.07 -1.33 -2.29
N PRO A 87 -18.09 -2.04 -2.83
CA PRO A 87 -19.43 -2.00 -2.26
C PRO A 87 -19.49 -2.58 -0.83
N GLU A 88 -18.78 -3.69 -0.61
CA GLU A 88 -18.71 -4.38 0.68
C GLU A 88 -17.57 -3.84 1.57
N ARG A 89 -16.67 -3.03 1.02
CA ARG A 89 -15.50 -2.44 1.67
C ARG A 89 -14.54 -3.49 2.24
N VAL A 90 -14.39 -4.62 1.56
CA VAL A 90 -13.57 -5.76 2.02
C VAL A 90 -12.29 -5.88 1.20
N LEU A 91 -11.15 -6.14 1.85
CA LEU A 91 -9.92 -6.47 1.12
C LEU A 91 -10.09 -7.79 0.37
N LEU A 92 -9.96 -7.77 -0.96
CA LEU A 92 -10.02 -8.97 -1.79
C LEU A 92 -8.65 -9.62 -1.91
N THR A 93 -7.63 -8.83 -2.24
CA THR A 93 -6.30 -9.37 -2.54
C THR A 93 -5.24 -8.30 -2.43
N ILE A 94 -3.99 -8.77 -2.36
CA ILE A 94 -2.78 -7.95 -2.38
C ILE A 94 -1.91 -8.48 -3.51
N HIS A 95 -1.49 -7.60 -4.42
CA HIS A 95 -0.52 -7.92 -5.44
C HIS A 95 0.81 -7.23 -5.13
N VAL A 96 1.90 -7.94 -5.38
CA VAL A 96 3.27 -7.43 -5.25
C VAL A 96 3.98 -7.65 -6.57
N SER A 97 4.56 -6.60 -7.12
CA SER A 97 5.48 -6.69 -8.24
C SER A 97 6.80 -6.01 -7.90
N VAL A 98 7.88 -6.57 -8.42
CA VAL A 98 9.23 -6.06 -8.21
C VAL A 98 9.80 -5.70 -9.58
N GLU A 99 10.23 -4.47 -9.72
CA GLU A 99 10.81 -3.94 -10.94
C GLU A 99 12.22 -3.42 -10.67
N LYS A 100 13.07 -3.41 -11.70
CA LYS A 100 14.37 -2.72 -11.63
C LYS A 100 14.20 -1.31 -12.18
N ARG A 101 14.72 -0.34 -11.46
CA ARG A 101 14.87 1.04 -11.91
C ARG A 101 15.82 1.02 -13.12
N LEU A 102 15.31 1.48 -14.26
CA LEU A 102 16.03 1.55 -15.54
C LEU A 102 17.08 2.68 -15.53
#